data_AF-A0A179UL09-F1
#
_entry.id   AF-A0A179UL09-F1
#
_cell.length_a   1.000
_cell.length_b   1.000
_cell.length_c   1.000
_cell.angle_alpha   90.00
_cell.angle_beta   90.00
_cell.angle_gamma   90.00
#
_symmetry.space_group_name_H-M   'P 1'
#
loop_
_entity.id
_entity.type
_entity.pdbx_description
1 polymer ?
#
loop_
_entity_poly.entity_id
_entity_poly.type
_entity_poly.pdbx_seq_one_letter_code
_entity_poly.pdbx_strand_id
1 'polypeptide(L)'
;MELRRIRQAEEERQKRLEQERLRLARLRKDQEEQEQRRRDALPNRLRAAANFVGSNDPISKSHVWLKKFMPLVTATTKQIDPSCDLEVKDDRWIPNYLVAPLLATNDLQLSQYPSWERRFVTLTQRNNLWRVTRRILVEEGEFNPLTTSYVDVMRKDAETRPKYFAMEHVFWVKYSDFMDLVPHVPHLHGLEIRTLRMHVDPEPGPETIQAERQLPNGIRSITPNIDSGPKSPLTNGFITSNGHPHS
;
A
#
# COMPACT_ATOMS: atom_id res chain seq x y z
N MET A 1 -53.49 -37.47 -30.29
CA MET A 1 -53.27 -36.53 -29.15
C MET A 1 -51.86 -36.64 -28.57
N GLU A 2 -51.20 -37.81 -28.63
CA GLU A 2 -49.78 -38.03 -28.28
C GLU A 2 -48.78 -36.98 -28.81
N LEU A 3 -48.80 -36.70 -30.12
CA LEU A 3 -47.82 -35.81 -30.79
C LEU A 3 -47.80 -34.37 -30.26
N ARG A 4 -48.94 -33.85 -29.79
CA ARG A 4 -49.01 -32.51 -29.16
C ARG A 4 -48.39 -32.51 -27.76
N ARG A 5 -48.54 -33.60 -27.01
CA ARG A 5 -47.96 -33.74 -25.66
C ARG A 5 -46.44 -33.91 -25.71
N ILE A 6 -45.93 -34.68 -26.66
CA ILE A 6 -44.48 -34.86 -26.86
C ILE A 6 -43.82 -33.53 -27.24
N ARG A 7 -44.43 -32.77 -28.16
CA ARG A 7 -43.92 -31.44 -28.56
C ARG A 7 -43.93 -30.43 -27.41
N GLN A 8 -44.98 -30.43 -26.58
CA GLN A 8 -45.03 -29.58 -25.39
C GLN A 8 -43.98 -29.96 -24.35
N ALA A 9 -43.73 -31.25 -24.13
CA ALA A 9 -42.69 -31.71 -23.22
C ALA A 9 -41.27 -31.35 -23.70
N GLU A 10 -41.01 -31.43 -25.02
CA GLU A 10 -39.76 -31.01 -25.65
C GLU A 10 -39.55 -29.49 -25.52
N GLU A 11 -40.57 -28.69 -25.83
CA GLU A 11 -40.54 -27.22 -25.71
C GLU A 11 -40.34 -26.78 -24.25
N GLU A 12 -40.99 -27.45 -23.30
CA GLU A 12 -40.82 -27.16 -21.86
C GLU A 12 -39.43 -27.55 -21.37
N ARG A 13 -38.89 -28.69 -21.81
CA ARG A 13 -37.51 -29.10 -21.52
C ARG A 13 -36.50 -28.09 -22.08
N GLN A 14 -36.70 -27.65 -23.32
CA GLN A 14 -35.83 -26.67 -23.97
C GLN A 14 -35.87 -25.31 -23.25
N LYS A 15 -37.06 -24.88 -22.84
CA LYS A 15 -37.24 -23.65 -22.07
C LYS A 15 -36.54 -23.72 -20.71
N ARG A 16 -36.59 -24.86 -20.01
CA ARG A 16 -35.88 -25.06 -18.73
C ARG A 16 -34.36 -25.01 -18.91
N LEU A 17 -33.83 -25.68 -19.94
CA LEU A 17 -32.39 -25.64 -20.26
C LEU A 17 -31.92 -24.23 -20.62
N GLU A 18 -32.71 -23.49 -21.39
CA GLU A 18 -32.39 -22.11 -21.74
C GLU A 18 -32.42 -21.17 -20.53
N GLN A 19 -33.41 -21.33 -19.64
CA GLN A 19 -33.49 -20.59 -18.37
C GLN A 19 -32.29 -20.88 -17.47
N GLU A 20 -31.87 -22.14 -17.36
CA GLU A 20 -30.69 -22.53 -16.59
C GLU A 20 -29.41 -21.96 -17.19
N ARG A 21 -29.26 -22.01 -18.52
CA ARG A 21 -28.13 -21.39 -19.23
C ARG A 21 -28.07 -19.88 -19.00
N LEU A 22 -29.21 -19.20 -19.06
CA LEU A 22 -29.31 -17.76 -18.78
C LEU A 22 -28.96 -17.44 -17.32
N ARG A 23 -29.41 -18.27 -16.36
CA ARG A 23 -29.09 -18.12 -14.94
C ARG A 23 -27.58 -18.25 -14.70
N LEU A 24 -26.95 -19.28 -15.28
CA LEU A 24 -25.50 -19.49 -15.15
C LEU A 24 -24.70 -18.38 -15.82
N ALA A 25 -25.13 -17.90 -17.00
CA ALA A 25 -24.49 -16.79 -17.69
C ALA A 25 -24.57 -15.49 -16.88
N ARG A 26 -25.72 -15.19 -16.27
CA ARG A 26 -25.88 -14.04 -15.36
C ARG A 26 -24.96 -14.16 -14.15
N LEU A 27 -24.93 -15.32 -13.50
CA LEU A 27 -24.08 -15.54 -12.34
C LEU A 27 -22.59 -15.34 -12.67
N ARG A 28 -22.12 -15.83 -13.82
CA ARG A 28 -20.74 -15.61 -14.28
C ARG A 28 -20.46 -14.13 -14.51
N LYS A 29 -21.37 -13.43 -15.19
CA LYS A 29 -21.24 -11.99 -15.44
C LYS A 29 -21.19 -11.19 -14.13
N ASP A 30 -22.06 -11.51 -13.19
CA ASP A 30 -22.11 -10.83 -11.89
C ASP A 30 -20.82 -11.08 -11.08
N GLN A 31 -20.26 -12.29 -11.16
CA GLN A 31 -18.97 -12.62 -10.54
C GLN A 31 -17.81 -11.85 -11.17
N GLU A 32 -17.75 -11.79 -12.51
CA GLU A 32 -16.73 -11.03 -13.25
C GLU A 32 -16.82 -9.53 -12.95
N GLU A 33 -18.03 -8.97 -12.92
CA GLU A 33 -18.25 -7.56 -12.55
C GLU A 33 -17.82 -7.27 -11.11
N GLN A 34 -18.15 -8.16 -10.17
CA GLN A 34 -17.76 -7.99 -8.77
C GLN A 34 -16.24 -8.06 -8.59
N GLU A 35 -15.58 -8.99 -9.27
CA GLU A 35 -14.13 -9.11 -9.25
C GLU A 35 -13.46 -7.90 -9.93
N GLN A 36 -14.04 -7.37 -11.01
CA GLN A 36 -13.56 -6.16 -11.66
C GLN A 36 -13.68 -4.95 -10.73
N ARG A 37 -14.82 -4.77 -10.05
CA ARG A 37 -15.00 -3.69 -9.05
C ARG A 37 -14.00 -3.80 -7.91
N ARG A 38 -13.72 -5.02 -7.43
CA ARG A 38 -12.70 -5.26 -6.40
C ARG A 38 -11.32 -4.80 -6.87
N ARG A 39 -10.94 -5.08 -8.12
CA ARG A 39 -9.66 -4.67 -8.72
C ARG A 39 -9.60 -3.16 -8.94
N ASP A 40 -10.68 -2.54 -9.43
CA ASP A 40 -10.73 -1.10 -9.70
C ASP A 40 -10.67 -0.24 -8.44
N ALA A 41 -11.08 -0.82 -7.30
CA ALA A 41 -10.92 -0.22 -5.97
C ALA A 41 -9.46 -0.23 -5.46
N LEU A 42 -8.55 -0.97 -6.10
CA LEU A 42 -7.15 -1.02 -5.68
C LEU A 42 -6.34 0.18 -6.20
N PRO A 43 -5.27 0.59 -5.48
CA PRO A 43 -4.23 1.45 -6.01
C PRO A 43 -3.69 0.98 -7.36
N ASN A 44 -3.29 1.91 -8.23
CA ASN A 44 -2.96 1.65 -9.63
C ASN A 44 -2.02 0.44 -9.85
N ARG A 45 -0.88 0.39 -9.14
CA ARG A 45 0.08 -0.73 -9.30
C ARG A 45 -0.45 -2.06 -8.75
N LEU A 46 -1.27 -2.03 -7.71
CA LEU A 46 -1.92 -3.24 -7.16
C LEU A 46 -3.05 -3.73 -8.08
N ARG A 47 -3.80 -2.83 -8.71
CA ARG A 47 -4.77 -3.18 -9.75
C ARG A 47 -4.09 -3.87 -10.93
N ALA A 48 -2.96 -3.33 -11.39
CA ALA A 48 -2.19 -3.94 -12.47
C ALA A 48 -1.67 -5.34 -12.09
N ALA A 49 -1.11 -5.51 -10.89
CA ALA A 49 -0.73 -6.83 -10.38
C ALA A 49 -1.93 -7.78 -10.34
N ALA A 50 -3.09 -7.30 -9.88
CA ALA A 50 -4.28 -8.11 -9.76
C ALA A 50 -4.80 -8.62 -11.11
N ASN A 51 -4.70 -7.78 -12.14
CA ASN A 51 -5.02 -8.15 -13.51
C ASN A 51 -4.06 -9.22 -14.05
N PHE A 52 -2.74 -9.03 -13.90
CA PHE A 52 -1.77 -10.01 -14.40
C PHE A 52 -1.89 -11.37 -13.71
N VAL A 53 -2.07 -11.39 -12.39
CA VAL A 53 -2.29 -12.64 -11.64
C VAL A 53 -3.63 -13.25 -12.04
N GLY A 54 -4.69 -12.44 -12.17
CA GLY A 54 -6.02 -12.91 -12.55
C GLY A 54 -6.10 -13.51 -13.96
N SER A 55 -5.26 -13.05 -14.88
CA SER A 55 -5.13 -13.60 -16.24
C SER A 55 -4.05 -14.69 -16.36
N ASN A 56 -3.40 -15.08 -15.26
CA ASN A 56 -2.23 -15.97 -15.26
C ASN A 56 -1.11 -15.51 -16.22
N ASP A 57 -0.94 -14.20 -16.38
CA ASP A 57 0.09 -13.62 -17.23
C ASP A 57 1.48 -13.93 -16.62
N PRO A 58 2.41 -14.53 -17.38
CA PRO A 58 3.79 -14.80 -16.91
C PRO A 58 4.50 -13.55 -16.37
N ILE A 59 4.13 -12.35 -16.83
CA ILE A 59 4.71 -11.10 -16.35
C ILE A 59 4.54 -10.94 -14.83
N SER A 60 3.46 -11.45 -14.24
CA SER A 60 3.18 -11.42 -12.80
C SER A 60 4.28 -12.05 -11.95
N LYS A 61 5.07 -12.96 -12.53
CA LYS A 61 6.17 -13.70 -11.90
C LYS A 61 7.55 -13.24 -12.39
N SER A 62 7.62 -12.30 -13.32
CA SER A 62 8.89 -11.84 -13.90
C SER A 62 9.65 -10.93 -12.93
N HIS A 63 10.97 -11.09 -12.85
CA HIS A 63 11.79 -10.23 -11.99
C HIS A 63 11.69 -8.73 -12.36
N VAL A 64 11.53 -8.42 -13.65
CA VAL A 64 11.35 -7.04 -14.13
C VAL A 64 10.10 -6.41 -13.53
N TRP A 65 8.99 -7.16 -13.52
CA TRP A 65 7.75 -6.72 -12.89
C TRP A 65 7.86 -6.64 -11.37
N LEU A 66 8.37 -7.68 -10.72
CA LEU A 66 8.45 -7.76 -9.26
C LEU A 66 9.33 -6.67 -8.65
N LYS A 67 10.38 -6.24 -9.37
CA LYS A 67 11.22 -5.09 -8.99
C LYS A 67 10.45 -3.78 -8.82
N LYS A 68 9.26 -3.65 -9.41
CA LYS A 68 8.40 -2.46 -9.27
C LYS A 68 7.76 -2.32 -7.89
N PHE A 69 7.78 -3.37 -7.08
CA PHE A 69 7.32 -3.37 -5.68
C PHE A 69 8.45 -3.14 -4.68
N MET A 70 9.66 -2.85 -5.17
CA MET A 70 10.85 -2.63 -4.35
C MET A 70 11.29 -1.17 -4.34
N PRO A 71 11.96 -0.72 -3.26
CA PRO A 71 12.36 -1.49 -2.08
C PRO A 71 11.18 -1.83 -1.15
N LEU A 72 11.27 -2.96 -0.45
CA LEU A 72 10.38 -3.30 0.64
C LEU A 72 10.66 -2.37 1.82
N VAL A 73 9.65 -1.62 2.22
CA VAL A 73 9.78 -0.71 3.34
C VAL A 73 9.69 -1.49 4.65
N THR A 74 10.64 -1.24 5.55
CA THR A 74 10.79 -1.94 6.83
C THR A 74 10.68 -0.98 8.02
N ALA A 75 9.98 -1.43 9.06
CA ALA A 75 9.98 -0.82 10.39
C ALA A 75 10.35 -1.86 11.45
N THR A 76 10.94 -1.43 12.55
CA THR A 76 11.25 -2.31 13.70
C THR A 76 10.05 -2.42 14.64
N THR A 77 9.96 -3.49 15.44
CA THR A 77 8.91 -3.64 16.46
C THR A 77 8.85 -2.43 17.38
N LYS A 78 10.00 -1.91 17.83
CA LYS A 78 10.07 -0.73 18.69
C LYS A 78 9.45 0.53 18.06
N GLN A 79 9.52 0.64 16.73
CA GLN A 79 8.94 1.77 15.99
C GLN A 79 7.41 1.64 15.82
N ILE A 80 6.90 0.43 15.63
CA ILE A 80 5.46 0.18 15.45
C ILE A 80 4.71 0.02 16.78
N ASP A 81 5.41 -0.44 17.82
CA ASP A 81 4.92 -0.73 19.15
C ASP A 81 6.01 -0.33 20.17
N PRO A 82 5.98 0.92 20.65
CA PRO A 82 6.95 1.41 21.61
C PRO A 82 6.95 0.65 22.95
N SER A 83 5.88 -0.11 23.25
CA SER A 83 5.72 -0.91 24.48
C SER A 83 6.23 -2.35 24.36
N CYS A 84 6.79 -2.74 23.21
CA CYS A 84 7.22 -4.12 22.99
C CYS A 84 8.36 -4.57 23.93
N ASP A 85 8.48 -5.89 24.09
CA ASP A 85 9.58 -6.52 24.82
C ASP A 85 10.94 -6.26 24.16
N LEU A 86 11.99 -6.28 24.98
CA LEU A 86 13.36 -6.03 24.52
C LEU A 86 13.89 -7.10 23.56
N GLU A 87 13.38 -8.32 23.64
CA GLU A 87 13.82 -9.45 22.82
C GLU A 87 13.40 -9.31 21.36
N VAL A 88 12.22 -8.72 21.11
CA VAL A 88 11.63 -8.58 19.76
C VAL A 88 11.75 -7.17 19.20
N LYS A 89 12.37 -6.25 19.94
CA LYS A 89 12.40 -4.81 19.62
C LYS A 89 12.95 -4.50 18.23
N ASP A 90 13.91 -5.30 17.78
CA ASP A 90 14.64 -5.14 16.52
C ASP A 90 14.06 -5.98 15.37
N ASP A 91 13.03 -6.79 15.63
CA ASP A 91 12.32 -7.55 14.59
C ASP A 91 11.78 -6.59 13.53
N ARG A 92 11.94 -6.96 12.26
CA ARG A 92 11.57 -6.14 11.11
C ARG A 92 10.21 -6.53 10.57
N TRP A 93 9.48 -5.53 10.10
CA TRP A 93 8.11 -5.64 9.62
C TRP A 93 7.96 -4.99 8.25
N ILE A 94 7.22 -5.63 7.34
CA ILE A 94 6.97 -5.16 5.98
C ILE A 94 5.46 -5.11 5.69
N PRO A 95 4.97 -4.20 4.83
CA PRO A 95 3.54 -4.10 4.54
C PRO A 95 3.05 -5.23 3.62
N ASN A 96 1.92 -5.84 3.97
CA ASN A 96 1.30 -6.95 3.23
C ASN A 96 1.08 -6.66 1.73
N TYR A 97 0.69 -5.44 1.39
CA TYR A 97 0.40 -5.06 0.01
C TYR A 97 1.63 -4.94 -0.88
N LEU A 98 2.86 -4.88 -0.32
CA LEU A 98 4.08 -5.04 -1.11
C LEU A 98 4.51 -6.51 -1.23
N VAL A 99 4.10 -7.35 -0.29
CA VAL A 99 4.41 -8.79 -0.26
C VAL A 99 3.51 -9.58 -1.20
N ALA A 100 2.20 -9.34 -1.20
CA ALA A 100 1.25 -10.09 -2.02
C ALA A 100 1.62 -10.11 -3.52
N PRO A 101 2.02 -8.99 -4.16
CA PRO A 101 2.48 -9.00 -5.54
C PRO A 101 3.76 -9.82 -5.75
N LEU A 102 4.70 -9.84 -4.80
CA LEU A 102 5.91 -10.68 -4.87
C LEU A 102 5.56 -12.16 -4.85
N LEU A 103 4.53 -12.54 -4.10
CA LEU A 103 4.01 -13.91 -4.07
C LEU A 103 3.08 -14.24 -5.25
N ALA A 104 2.93 -13.31 -6.21
CA ALA A 104 2.03 -13.43 -7.35
C ALA A 104 0.60 -13.83 -6.95
N THR A 105 0.08 -13.22 -5.87
CA THR A 105 -1.28 -13.47 -5.36
C THR A 105 -2.15 -12.21 -5.36
N ASN A 106 -3.45 -12.42 -5.60
CA ASN A 106 -4.50 -11.39 -5.50
C ASN A 106 -5.04 -11.22 -4.07
N ASP A 107 -4.63 -12.14 -3.19
CA ASP A 107 -5.09 -12.18 -1.82
C ASP A 107 -4.22 -11.28 -0.92
N LEU A 108 -4.69 -10.06 -0.70
CA LEU A 108 -4.05 -9.11 0.22
C LEU A 108 -4.13 -9.54 1.69
N GLN A 109 -5.03 -10.47 2.04
CA GLN A 109 -5.08 -11.06 3.39
C GLN A 109 -3.99 -12.11 3.62
N LEU A 110 -3.32 -12.58 2.56
CA LEU A 110 -2.29 -13.61 2.66
C LEU A 110 -2.83 -14.86 3.41
N SER A 111 -4.07 -15.25 3.14
CA SER A 111 -4.79 -16.33 3.81
C SER A 111 -4.10 -17.70 3.70
N GLN A 112 -3.27 -17.89 2.67
CA GLN A 112 -2.44 -19.09 2.49
C GLN A 112 -1.31 -19.21 3.53
N TYR A 113 -1.02 -18.14 4.27
CA TYR A 113 0.05 -18.10 5.27
C TYR A 113 -0.50 -17.75 6.67
N PRO A 114 -1.32 -18.65 7.27
CA PRO A 114 -1.97 -18.38 8.55
C PRO A 114 -0.99 -18.36 9.73
N SER A 115 0.18 -18.99 9.60
CA SER A 115 1.22 -19.02 10.64
C SER A 115 2.09 -17.77 10.69
N TRP A 116 1.97 -16.86 9.72
CA TRP A 116 2.75 -15.64 9.69
C TRP A 116 2.31 -14.66 10.77
N GLU A 117 3.29 -14.07 11.45
CA GLU A 117 3.04 -13.05 12.46
C GLU A 117 2.58 -11.75 11.77
N ARG A 118 1.49 -11.19 12.26
CA ARG A 118 0.83 -10.01 11.68
C ARG A 118 0.55 -8.97 12.76
N ARG A 119 0.68 -7.69 12.40
CA ARG A 119 0.27 -6.56 13.25
C ARG A 119 -0.58 -5.58 12.47
N PHE A 120 -1.64 -5.07 13.08
CA PHE A 120 -2.46 -4.04 12.45
C PHE A 120 -1.65 -2.76 12.22
N VAL A 121 -2.06 -1.98 11.22
CA VAL A 121 -1.46 -0.68 10.91
C VAL A 121 -2.39 0.41 11.44
N THR A 122 -1.88 1.26 12.32
CA THR A 122 -2.62 2.45 12.82
C THR A 122 -2.80 3.48 11.70
N LEU A 123 -3.66 4.48 11.91
CA LEU A 123 -3.81 5.58 10.94
C LEU A 123 -2.50 6.36 10.73
N THR A 124 -1.74 6.62 11.79
CA THR A 124 -0.44 7.31 11.72
C THR A 124 0.56 6.50 10.90
N GLN A 125 0.69 5.20 11.20
CA GLN A 125 1.53 4.28 10.44
C GLN A 125 1.09 4.17 8.97
N ARG A 126 -0.21 4.18 8.71
CA ARG A 126 -0.79 4.17 7.36
C ARG A 126 -0.42 5.43 6.57
N ASN A 127 -0.46 6.60 7.21
CA ASN A 127 0.01 7.85 6.61
C ASN A 127 1.51 7.80 6.30
N ASN A 128 2.31 7.24 7.20
CA ASN A 128 3.76 7.08 7.00
C ASN A 128 4.07 6.11 5.85
N LEU A 129 3.37 4.97 5.80
CA LEU A 129 3.42 4.02 4.70
C LEU A 129 3.03 4.64 3.37
N TRP A 130 1.96 5.46 3.32
CA TRP A 130 1.60 6.20 2.12
C TRP A 130 2.76 7.10 1.67
N ARG A 131 3.33 7.92 2.57
CA ARG A 131 4.43 8.84 2.24
C ARG A 131 5.61 8.14 1.57
N VAL A 132 5.97 6.94 2.04
CA VAL A 132 7.16 6.21 1.57
C VAL A 132 6.87 5.26 0.40
N THR A 133 5.66 4.71 0.29
CA THR A 133 5.28 3.75 -0.78
C THR A 133 4.46 4.36 -1.90
N ARG A 134 4.06 5.64 -1.81
CA ARG A 134 3.28 6.39 -2.81
C ARG A 134 3.75 6.15 -4.24
N ARG A 135 5.05 6.31 -4.51
CA ARG A 135 5.60 6.15 -5.86
C ARG A 135 5.39 4.74 -6.42
N ILE A 136 5.57 3.73 -5.58
CA ILE A 136 5.30 2.33 -5.94
C ILE A 136 3.81 2.17 -6.31
N LEU A 137 2.90 2.71 -5.51
CA LEU A 137 1.46 2.47 -5.67
C LEU A 137 0.81 3.27 -6.81
N VAL A 138 1.26 4.51 -7.05
CA VAL A 138 0.67 5.45 -8.02
C VAL A 138 1.02 5.08 -9.45
N GLU A 139 2.22 4.57 -9.68
CA GLU A 139 2.74 4.33 -11.03
C GLU A 139 2.19 3.03 -11.63
N GLU A 140 1.44 3.16 -12.71
CA GLU A 140 1.03 2.06 -13.59
C GLU A 140 2.00 2.02 -14.80
N GLY A 141 2.78 0.93 -14.94
CA GLY A 141 3.70 0.74 -16.08
C GLY A 141 5.16 1.17 -15.83
N GLU A 142 5.88 1.49 -16.91
CA GLU A 142 7.22 2.09 -16.87
C GLU A 142 7.09 3.61 -16.71
N PHE A 143 7.82 4.18 -15.75
CA PHE A 143 7.91 5.63 -15.62
C PHE A 143 8.87 6.17 -16.68
N ASN A 144 8.34 6.94 -17.64
CA ASN A 144 9.17 7.63 -18.62
C ASN A 144 9.21 9.13 -18.29
N PRO A 145 10.35 9.67 -17.81
CA PRO A 145 10.46 11.08 -17.43
C PRO A 145 10.34 12.05 -18.62
N LEU A 146 10.57 11.58 -19.84
CA LEU A 146 10.47 12.41 -21.05
C LEU A 146 9.03 12.59 -21.53
N THR A 147 8.13 11.67 -21.16
CA THR A 147 6.73 11.68 -21.62
C THR A 147 5.73 11.88 -20.50
N THR A 148 6.13 11.71 -19.23
CA THR A 148 5.22 11.84 -18.09
C THR A 148 5.20 13.29 -17.62
N SER A 149 4.07 13.97 -17.82
CA SER A 149 3.92 15.34 -17.33
C SER A 149 3.70 15.37 -15.81
N TYR A 150 4.07 16.49 -15.17
CA TYR A 150 3.76 16.72 -13.76
C TYR A 150 2.26 16.63 -13.46
N VAL A 151 1.42 17.13 -14.39
CA VAL A 151 -0.04 17.08 -14.29
C VAL A 151 -0.54 15.64 -14.25
N ASP A 152 0.03 14.75 -15.07
CA ASP A 152 -0.33 13.32 -15.05
C ASP A 152 0.03 12.64 -13.73
N VAL A 153 1.20 12.98 -13.16
CA VAL A 153 1.60 12.46 -11.84
C VAL A 153 0.63 12.91 -10.75
N MET A 154 0.24 14.18 -10.75
CA MET A 154 -0.73 14.71 -9.77
C MET A 154 -2.12 14.09 -9.93
N ARG A 155 -2.58 13.89 -11.18
CA ARG A 155 -3.85 13.21 -11.45
C ARG A 155 -3.83 11.77 -10.93
N LYS A 156 -2.81 10.98 -11.32
CA LYS A 156 -2.68 9.59 -10.87
C LYS A 156 -2.60 9.49 -9.35
N ASP A 157 -1.92 10.44 -8.70
CA ASP A 157 -1.86 10.49 -7.26
C ASP A 157 -3.21 10.76 -6.60
N ALA A 158 -3.92 11.78 -7.08
CA ALA A 158 -5.25 12.15 -6.59
C ALA A 158 -6.27 11.00 -6.75
N GLU A 159 -6.13 10.20 -7.80
CA GLU A 159 -6.93 8.99 -8.03
C GLU A 159 -6.52 7.81 -7.14
N THR A 160 -5.21 7.62 -6.91
CA THR A 160 -4.67 6.46 -6.17
C THR A 160 -4.82 6.60 -4.66
N ARG A 161 -4.62 7.82 -4.14
CA ARG A 161 -4.64 8.09 -2.70
C ARG A 161 -5.94 7.63 -2.03
N PRO A 162 -7.15 8.02 -2.47
CA PRO A 162 -8.38 7.57 -1.81
C PRO A 162 -8.54 6.05 -1.84
N LYS A 163 -8.11 5.38 -2.93
CA LYS A 163 -8.13 3.92 -3.03
C LYS A 163 -7.23 3.25 -2.01
N TYR A 164 -6.02 3.77 -1.78
CA TYR A 164 -5.10 3.26 -0.76
C TYR A 164 -5.70 3.34 0.65
N PHE A 165 -6.29 4.49 0.99
CA PHE A 165 -6.91 4.68 2.31
C PHE A 165 -8.21 3.89 2.46
N ALA A 166 -8.92 3.59 1.37
CA ALA A 166 -10.11 2.75 1.35
C ALA A 166 -9.81 1.23 1.42
N MET A 167 -8.56 0.79 1.24
CA MET A 167 -8.23 -0.63 1.34
C MET A 167 -8.59 -1.17 2.73
N GLU A 168 -9.32 -2.28 2.77
CA GLU A 168 -9.69 -2.90 4.04
C GLU A 168 -8.48 -3.53 4.76
N HIS A 169 -7.54 -4.04 3.97
CA HIS A 169 -6.49 -4.93 4.44
C HIS A 169 -5.11 -4.31 4.32
N VAL A 170 -4.71 -3.57 5.34
CA VAL A 170 -3.36 -3.02 5.48
C VAL A 170 -2.81 -3.43 6.84
N PHE A 171 -1.79 -4.28 6.82
CA PHE A 171 -1.16 -4.81 8.02
C PHE A 171 0.34 -5.07 7.78
N TRP A 172 1.07 -5.12 8.89
CA TRP A 172 2.46 -5.53 8.93
C TRP A 172 2.57 -7.04 8.93
N VAL A 173 3.53 -7.55 8.17
CA VAL A 173 3.97 -8.95 8.15
C VAL A 173 5.39 -9.00 8.66
N LYS A 174 5.73 -9.98 9.49
CA LYS A 174 7.10 -10.15 9.97
C LYS A 174 8.02 -10.49 8.80
N TYR A 175 9.14 -9.79 8.73
CA TYR A 175 10.07 -9.90 7.61
C TYR A 175 10.73 -11.27 7.54
N SER A 176 11.04 -11.90 8.68
CA SER A 176 11.60 -13.25 8.72
C SER A 176 10.67 -14.27 8.07
N ASP A 177 9.37 -14.23 8.38
CA ASP A 177 8.40 -15.19 7.86
C ASP A 177 8.29 -15.15 6.33
N PHE A 178 8.36 -13.94 5.76
CA PHE A 178 8.45 -13.77 4.32
C PHE A 178 9.77 -14.30 3.76
N MET A 179 10.90 -13.95 4.38
CA MET A 179 12.22 -14.37 3.91
C MET A 179 12.47 -15.87 4.02
N ASP A 180 11.88 -16.54 5.01
CA ASP A 180 11.94 -17.99 5.15
C ASP A 180 11.17 -18.69 4.02
N LEU A 181 10.14 -18.04 3.48
CA LEU A 181 9.39 -18.55 2.32
C LEU A 181 10.12 -18.32 0.99
N VAL A 182 10.83 -17.19 0.83
CA VAL A 182 11.46 -16.79 -0.45
C VAL A 182 12.25 -17.91 -1.15
N PRO A 183 13.10 -18.70 -0.47
CA PRO A 183 13.83 -19.82 -1.07
C PRO A 183 12.94 -20.93 -1.66
N HIS A 184 11.68 -21.00 -1.24
CA HIS A 184 10.72 -22.02 -1.67
C HIS A 184 9.79 -21.55 -2.78
N VAL A 185 9.86 -20.28 -3.18
CA VAL A 185 9.03 -19.71 -4.25
C VAL A 185 9.87 -19.62 -5.54
N PRO A 186 9.60 -20.46 -6.56
CA PRO A 186 10.49 -20.59 -7.73
C PRO A 186 10.75 -19.28 -8.48
N HIS A 187 9.74 -18.43 -8.63
CA HIS A 187 9.88 -17.16 -9.36
C HIS A 187 10.56 -16.04 -8.56
N LEU A 188 10.90 -16.29 -7.29
CA LEU A 188 11.70 -15.39 -6.47
C LEU A 188 13.17 -15.80 -6.43
N HIS A 189 13.54 -16.95 -7.00
CA HIS A 189 14.92 -17.42 -7.03
C HIS A 189 15.81 -16.44 -7.79
N GLY A 190 16.86 -15.94 -7.13
CA GLY A 190 17.77 -14.95 -7.71
C GLY A 190 17.20 -13.54 -7.81
N LEU A 191 15.98 -13.28 -7.28
CA LEU A 191 15.48 -11.93 -7.11
C LEU A 191 16.12 -11.30 -5.86
N GLU A 192 16.88 -10.23 -6.04
CA GLU A 192 17.43 -9.46 -4.92
C GLU A 192 16.32 -8.68 -4.21
N ILE A 193 15.95 -9.13 -3.00
CA ILE A 193 14.98 -8.44 -2.15
C ILE A 193 15.65 -7.25 -1.45
N ARG A 194 15.40 -6.04 -1.97
CA ARG A 194 15.94 -4.79 -1.41
C ARG A 194 15.01 -4.24 -0.35
N THR A 195 15.58 -3.74 0.75
CA THR A 195 14.81 -3.12 1.84
C THR A 195 15.17 -1.65 2.04
N LEU A 196 14.20 -0.86 2.49
CA LEU A 196 14.39 0.53 2.92
C LEU A 196 13.84 0.71 4.34
N ARG A 197 14.63 1.21 5.27
CA ARG A 197 14.14 1.52 6.63
C ARG A 197 13.30 2.79 6.58
N MET A 198 12.09 2.76 7.16
CA MET A 198 11.27 3.96 7.33
C MET A 198 11.29 4.49 8.76
N HIS A 199 10.93 5.77 8.86
CA HIS A 199 10.52 6.39 10.11
C HIS A 199 9.04 6.11 10.36
N VAL A 200 8.69 5.84 11.62
CA VAL A 200 7.31 5.75 12.08
C VAL A 200 7.11 6.88 13.09
N ASP A 201 6.25 7.82 12.75
CA ASP A 201 5.85 8.90 13.64
C ASP A 201 5.12 8.32 14.86
N PRO A 202 5.35 8.84 16.08
CA PRO A 202 4.62 8.41 17.27
C PRO A 202 3.11 8.59 17.10
N GLU A 203 2.32 7.69 17.70
CA GLU A 203 0.88 7.88 17.74
C GLU A 203 0.51 9.16 18.50
N PRO A 204 -0.48 9.92 18.02
CA PRO A 204 -0.95 11.10 18.74
C PRO A 204 -1.47 10.68 20.13
N GLY A 205 -1.03 11.41 21.16
CA GLY A 205 -1.54 11.21 22.50
C GLY A 205 -3.05 11.51 22.58
N PRO A 206 -3.74 11.04 23.63
CA PRO A 206 -5.17 11.29 23.81
C PRO A 206 -5.52 12.79 23.84
N GLU A 207 -4.60 13.65 24.24
CA GLU A 207 -4.75 15.11 24.27
C GLU A 207 -4.73 15.74 22.86
N THR A 208 -3.93 15.21 21.93
CA THR A 208 -3.80 15.74 20.56
C THR A 208 -5.04 15.45 19.71
N ILE A 209 -5.71 14.32 19.95
CA ILE A 209 -6.93 13.92 19.21
C ILE A 209 -8.11 14.86 19.53
N GLN A 210 -8.16 15.45 20.73
CA GLN A 210 -9.18 16.45 21.08
C GLN A 210 -8.92 17.80 20.41
N ALA A 211 -7.66 18.21 20.27
CA ALA A 211 -7.29 19.47 19.61
C ALA A 211 -7.57 19.44 18.09
N GLU A 212 -7.29 18.33 17.40
CA GLU A 212 -7.56 18.21 15.96
C GLU A 212 -9.06 18.17 15.62
N ARG A 213 -9.90 17.61 16.50
CA ARG A 213 -11.37 17.63 16.31
C ARG A 213 -11.99 19.02 16.46
N GLN A 214 -11.29 19.98 17.06
CA GLN A 214 -11.82 21.31 17.38
C GLN A 214 -11.39 22.41 16.40
N LEU A 215 -10.54 22.14 15.41
CA LEU A 215 -10.05 23.17 14.49
C LEU A 215 -10.66 23.03 13.08
N PRO A 216 -11.68 23.85 12.74
CA PRO A 216 -11.98 24.15 11.34
C PRO A 216 -11.00 25.23 10.86
N ASN A 217 -10.23 24.90 9.82
CA ASN A 217 -9.33 25.77 9.03
C ASN A 217 -7.86 25.86 9.50
N GLY A 218 -7.02 24.98 8.94
CA GLY A 218 -5.91 25.39 8.07
C GLY A 218 -4.78 26.30 8.57
N ILE A 219 -4.69 26.63 9.85
CA ILE A 219 -3.58 27.42 10.41
C ILE A 219 -2.90 26.61 11.51
N ARG A 220 -1.60 26.31 11.33
CA ARG A 220 -0.76 25.71 12.37
C ARG A 220 -0.64 26.70 13.52
N SER A 221 -1.11 26.33 14.72
CA SER A 221 -0.77 27.07 15.94
C SER A 221 0.72 26.96 16.21
N ILE A 222 1.46 28.03 15.87
CA ILE A 222 2.79 28.26 16.41
C ILE A 222 2.57 28.91 17.78
N THR A 223 2.65 28.14 18.85
CA THR A 223 2.83 28.70 20.19
C THR A 223 4.33 28.89 20.43
N PRO A 224 4.84 30.13 20.51
CA PRO A 224 6.19 30.34 21.02
C PRO A 224 6.12 30.24 22.54
N ASN A 225 6.71 29.20 23.11
CA ASN A 225 6.96 29.14 24.54
C ASN A 225 8.15 30.08 24.83
N ILE A 226 7.88 31.30 25.28
CA ILE A 226 8.91 32.22 25.78
C ILE A 226 8.43 32.72 27.12
N ASP A 227 9.01 32.15 28.18
CA ASP A 227 9.17 32.88 29.43
C ASP A 227 10.52 32.53 30.04
N SER A 228 11.48 33.46 29.95
CA SER A 228 12.35 33.92 31.05
C SER A 228 13.57 34.73 30.55
N GLY A 229 13.71 35.96 31.06
CA GLY A 229 15.02 36.58 31.33
C GLY A 229 15.49 37.72 30.41
N PRO A 230 16.22 38.72 30.93
CA PRO A 230 16.28 40.07 30.38
C PRO A 230 17.27 40.25 29.21
N LYS A 231 16.92 41.23 28.38
CA LYS A 231 17.56 41.68 27.14
C LYS A 231 19.05 42.00 27.33
N SER A 232 19.90 41.34 26.54
CA SER A 232 21.25 41.82 26.20
C SER A 232 21.26 42.31 24.75
N PRO A 233 21.88 43.47 24.44
CA PRO A 233 21.80 44.08 23.12
C PRO A 233 22.71 43.41 22.09
N LEU A 234 22.20 43.39 20.87
CA LEU A 234 22.82 42.91 19.63
C LEU A 234 24.22 43.53 19.41
N THR A 235 25.22 42.68 19.17
CA THR A 235 26.47 43.07 18.49
C THR A 235 26.72 42.08 17.36
N ASN A 236 26.39 42.47 16.14
CA ASN A 236 26.81 41.75 14.93
C ASN A 236 28.28 42.05 14.68
N GLY A 237 29.16 41.10 15.02
CA GLY A 237 30.55 41.12 14.62
C GLY A 237 30.71 40.75 13.15
N PHE A 238 30.98 41.75 12.31
CA PHE A 238 31.63 41.55 11.02
C PHE A 238 33.13 41.37 11.29
N ILE A 239 33.66 40.17 11.07
CA ILE A 239 35.10 39.94 11.00
C ILE A 239 35.54 40.30 9.59
N THR A 240 36.22 41.43 9.44
CA THR A 240 37.10 41.67 8.29
C THR A 240 38.54 41.58 8.76
N SER A 241 39.24 40.60 8.20
CA SER A 241 40.68 40.49 8.23
C SER A 241 41.31 41.75 7.62
N ASN A 242 42.22 42.40 8.32
CA ASN A 242 43.33 43.12 7.69
C ASN A 242 44.47 43.24 8.70
N GLY A 243 45.57 42.57 8.37
CA GLY A 243 46.85 42.76 9.04
C GLY A 243 47.60 43.94 8.46
N HIS A 244 48.27 44.69 9.33
CA HIS A 244 49.67 45.06 9.12
C HIS A 244 50.28 45.54 10.44
N PRO A 245 51.52 45.15 10.76
CA PRO A 245 52.25 45.67 11.91
C PRO A 245 52.93 46.99 11.52
N HIS A 246 53.20 47.87 12.48
CA HIS A 246 54.48 48.60 12.55
C HIS A 246 54.60 49.38 13.86
N SER A 247 55.77 49.15 14.47
CA SER A 247 56.48 49.94 15.50
C SER A 247 55.98 49.88 16.94
#